data_AF-A0A556QS48-F1
#
_entry.id   AF-A0A556QS48-F1
#
_cell.length_a   1.000
_cell.length_b   1.000
_cell.length_c   1.000
_cell.angle_alpha   90.00
_cell.angle_beta   90.00
_cell.angle_gamma   90.00
#
_symmetry.space_group_name_H-M   'P 1'
#
loop_
_entity.id
_entity.type
_entity.pdbx_description
1 polymer ?
#
loop_
_entity_poly.entity_id
_entity_poly.type
_entity_poly.pdbx_seq_one_letter_code
_entity_poly.pdbx_strand_id
1 'polypeptide(L)'
;MSAPLSTSALPAPLRNALTRVAGKHLALQVLIGLAWLVISAALLLVAQTLLDRLMDFPRAVRVAFLVLDAGVLGAVFYRKLIRPWRRRWHATDAAFAIQRQWPALGSRVISAVQLANSSADGRGAGSPLLVQALVQETAAQVPALPLGLVVPAKPAVRRVFTAIILSATIAALAWWQWPLASVLLRRVALADIPLPTNTVVEAETRDLNSAAGSNVTLSAFARGVIPPQGRLELALAGGERRTILVRPDNENPARFAFVFENIQKSFTYRFYLGDGRGPVFKVTALPAPLLEQAEFIQEFPAYTRRPPLRQPAGALTLFPGSKIRVVAQANQPVKSIELRFAGDDAPAAIPLSVDADAPKVARGEFTVPAAGFTGLSLPLVSAEGIASTDSTVYPVRMETDRVPTVRIDEPTTSSETIVSTARLAVRARVRDDFALAKVELVTEVAGGAQSRRLLTVGDNGVVSHTFIPVSETPPLTEGAQLTWWIEATDNNNVTGPGIGTSERKQLAIVSFTQKQEEMLKRLEETSRRMEDVARRQSEVRGNLGDALRRNDEKTP
;
A
#
# COMPACT_ATOMS: atom_id res chain seq x y z
N MET A 1 9.55 -78.15 -23.64
CA MET A 1 8.09 -78.05 -23.44
C MET A 1 7.58 -79.44 -23.13
N SER A 2 7.40 -79.76 -21.85
CA SER A 2 6.83 -81.02 -21.36
C SER A 2 5.33 -80.84 -21.20
N ALA A 3 4.54 -81.73 -21.81
CA ALA A 3 3.09 -81.64 -21.90
C ALA A 3 2.40 -81.57 -20.52
N PRO A 4 1.29 -80.82 -20.39
CA PRO A 4 0.49 -80.81 -19.18
C PRO A 4 -0.29 -82.13 -19.01
N LEU A 5 -0.21 -82.70 -17.80
CA LEU A 5 -1.10 -83.72 -17.20
C LEU A 5 -1.86 -84.66 -18.18
N SER A 6 -1.16 -85.59 -18.83
CA SER A 6 -1.80 -86.82 -19.35
C SER A 6 -2.03 -87.81 -18.20
N THR A 7 -2.74 -87.40 -17.14
CA THR A 7 -2.99 -88.23 -15.94
C THR A 7 -4.15 -89.21 -16.12
N SER A 8 -4.71 -89.32 -17.32
CA SER A 8 -5.76 -90.29 -17.65
C SER A 8 -5.26 -91.74 -17.59
N ALA A 9 -3.96 -91.97 -17.77
CA ALA A 9 -3.33 -93.30 -17.78
C ALA A 9 -2.94 -93.85 -16.39
N LEU A 10 -3.08 -93.07 -15.31
CA LEU A 10 -2.71 -93.48 -13.95
C LEU A 10 -3.94 -93.92 -13.14
N PRO A 11 -3.82 -94.95 -12.26
CA PRO A 11 -4.86 -95.32 -11.31
C PRO A 11 -5.27 -94.14 -10.43
N ALA A 12 -6.58 -94.02 -10.17
CA ALA A 12 -7.17 -92.97 -9.33
C ALA A 12 -6.44 -92.70 -7.99
N PRO A 13 -6.03 -93.72 -7.18
CA PRO A 13 -5.36 -93.46 -5.90
C PRO A 13 -3.99 -92.78 -6.07
N LEU A 14 -3.19 -93.19 -7.05
CA LEU A 14 -1.89 -92.60 -7.32
C LEU A 14 -2.00 -91.18 -7.91
N ARG A 15 -2.95 -90.98 -8.83
CA ARG A 15 -3.26 -89.65 -9.37
C ARG A 15 -3.68 -88.67 -8.28
N ASN A 16 -4.58 -89.08 -7.38
CA ASN A 16 -5.06 -88.24 -6.29
C ASN A 16 -3.95 -87.91 -5.28
N ALA A 17 -3.04 -88.84 -5.02
CA ALA A 17 -1.87 -88.59 -4.17
C ALA A 17 -0.92 -87.54 -4.78
N LEU A 18 -0.60 -87.67 -6.08
CA LEU A 18 0.28 -86.74 -6.80
C LEU A 18 -0.33 -85.34 -6.93
N THR A 19 -1.62 -85.23 -7.27
CA THR A 19 -2.31 -83.94 -7.37
C THR A 19 -2.45 -83.27 -6.00
N ARG A 20 -2.65 -84.04 -4.92
CA ARG A 20 -2.69 -83.50 -3.55
C ARG A 20 -1.35 -82.94 -3.10
N VAL A 21 -0.23 -83.61 -3.40
CA VAL A 21 1.12 -83.12 -3.10
C VAL A 21 1.46 -81.88 -3.94
N ALA A 22 1.20 -81.92 -5.25
CA ALA A 22 1.41 -80.78 -6.15
C ALA A 22 0.54 -79.56 -5.78
N GLY A 23 -0.73 -79.80 -5.44
CA GLY A 23 -1.67 -78.77 -4.97
C GLY A 23 -1.25 -78.15 -3.64
N LYS A 24 -0.80 -78.97 -2.68
CA LYS A 24 -0.25 -78.48 -1.40
C LYS A 24 1.01 -77.64 -1.60
N HIS A 25 1.92 -78.08 -2.45
CA HIS A 25 3.12 -77.31 -2.77
C HIS A 25 2.77 -75.95 -3.42
N LEU A 26 1.87 -75.94 -4.41
CA LEU A 26 1.40 -74.71 -5.04
C LEU A 26 0.72 -73.77 -4.02
N ALA A 27 -0.15 -74.29 -3.16
CA ALA A 27 -0.82 -73.52 -2.12
C ALA A 27 0.19 -72.89 -1.13
N LEU A 28 1.20 -73.64 -0.69
CA LEU A 28 2.26 -73.11 0.19
C LEU A 28 3.13 -72.06 -0.51
N GLN A 29 3.43 -72.24 -1.80
CA GLN A 29 4.18 -71.24 -2.58
C GLN A 29 3.38 -69.96 -2.82
N VAL A 30 2.08 -70.09 -3.11
CA VAL A 30 1.15 -68.96 -3.23
C VAL A 30 1.08 -68.19 -1.91
N LEU A 31 0.98 -68.89 -0.79
CA LEU A 31 0.94 -68.31 0.56
C LEU A 31 2.26 -67.62 0.93
N ILE A 32 3.41 -68.19 0.56
CA ILE A 32 4.72 -67.52 0.67
C ILE A 32 4.78 -66.27 -0.23
N GLY A 33 4.27 -66.35 -1.45
CA GLY A 33 4.25 -65.24 -2.38
C GLY A 33 3.39 -64.09 -1.91
N LEU A 34 2.21 -64.39 -1.37
CA LEU A 34 1.31 -63.41 -0.74
C LEU A 34 1.96 -62.78 0.49
N ALA A 35 2.61 -63.59 1.34
CA ALA A 35 3.34 -63.06 2.49
C ALA A 35 4.46 -62.08 2.07
N TRP A 36 5.21 -62.41 1.01
CA TRP A 36 6.22 -61.49 0.45
C TRP A 36 5.61 -60.21 -0.11
N LEU A 37 4.45 -60.30 -0.77
CA LEU A 37 3.76 -59.13 -1.30
C LEU A 37 3.31 -58.20 -0.15
N VAL A 38 2.73 -58.76 0.91
CA VAL A 38 2.33 -57.99 2.11
C VAL A 38 3.55 -57.35 2.78
N ILE A 39 4.64 -58.12 2.98
CA ILE A 39 5.87 -57.59 3.60
C ILE A 39 6.47 -56.46 2.74
N SER A 40 6.56 -56.63 1.43
CA SER A 40 7.08 -55.61 0.53
C SER A 40 6.19 -54.35 0.53
N ALA A 41 4.87 -54.50 0.46
CA ALA A 41 3.94 -53.38 0.50
C ALA A 41 4.03 -52.61 1.83
N ALA A 42 4.09 -53.33 2.95
CA ALA A 42 4.23 -52.76 4.27
C ALA A 42 5.55 -51.98 4.44
N LEU A 43 6.67 -52.55 3.95
CA LEU A 43 7.98 -51.90 4.03
C LEU A 43 8.07 -50.65 3.15
N LEU A 44 7.53 -50.70 1.92
CA LEU A 44 7.48 -49.55 1.01
C LEU A 44 6.64 -48.42 1.60
N LEU A 45 5.46 -48.75 2.16
CA LEU A 45 4.59 -47.78 2.81
C LEU A 45 5.29 -47.09 4.00
N VAL A 46 5.98 -47.85 4.85
CA VAL A 46 6.76 -47.28 5.97
C VAL A 46 7.91 -46.40 5.45
N ALA A 47 8.64 -46.85 4.42
CA ALA A 47 9.73 -46.08 3.84
C ALA A 47 9.24 -44.75 3.24
N GLN A 48 8.15 -44.78 2.46
CA GLN A 48 7.59 -43.58 1.83
C GLN A 48 7.04 -42.61 2.87
N THR A 49 6.32 -43.09 3.89
CA THR A 49 5.79 -42.22 4.95
C THR A 49 6.90 -41.59 5.79
N LEU A 50 7.98 -42.32 6.08
CA LEU A 50 9.14 -41.77 6.78
C LEU A 50 9.86 -40.70 5.94
N LEU A 51 10.02 -40.97 4.64
CA LEU A 51 10.69 -40.05 3.72
C LEU A 51 9.85 -38.78 3.46
N ASP A 52 8.53 -38.92 3.28
CA ASP A 52 7.61 -37.78 3.11
C ASP A 52 7.55 -36.90 4.37
N ARG A 53 7.68 -37.50 5.57
CA ARG A 53 7.80 -36.76 6.83
C ARG A 53 9.11 -35.97 6.92
N LEU A 54 10.23 -36.51 6.43
CA LEU A 54 11.54 -35.88 6.52
C LEU A 54 11.74 -34.75 5.50
N MET A 55 11.12 -34.85 4.32
CA MET A 55 11.42 -33.98 3.17
C MET A 55 10.21 -33.20 2.60
N ASP A 56 8.98 -33.44 3.08
CA ASP A 56 7.71 -32.83 2.60
C ASP A 56 7.63 -32.75 1.07
N PHE A 57 7.52 -33.91 0.42
CA PHE A 57 7.64 -33.98 -1.03
C PHE A 57 6.44 -33.34 -1.76
N PRO A 58 6.67 -32.64 -2.89
CA PRO A 58 5.58 -32.19 -3.74
C PRO A 58 4.84 -33.39 -4.37
N ARG A 59 3.58 -33.17 -4.76
CA ARG A 59 2.71 -34.22 -5.36
C ARG A 59 3.39 -35.01 -6.48
N ALA A 60 4.16 -34.34 -7.35
CA ALA A 60 4.85 -34.98 -8.47
C ALA A 60 5.86 -36.06 -8.04
N VAL A 61 6.60 -35.81 -6.96
CA VAL A 61 7.57 -36.78 -6.42
C VAL A 61 6.84 -37.96 -5.77
N ARG A 62 5.69 -37.72 -5.12
CA ARG A 62 4.84 -38.80 -4.59
C ARG A 62 4.28 -39.69 -5.70
N VAL A 63 3.89 -39.13 -6.85
CA VAL A 63 3.47 -39.91 -8.03
C VAL A 63 4.62 -40.79 -8.52
N ALA A 64 5.84 -40.25 -8.61
CA ALA A 64 7.01 -41.01 -9.02
C ALA A 64 7.30 -42.19 -8.07
N PHE A 65 7.21 -41.98 -6.76
CA PHE A 65 7.32 -43.07 -5.77
C PHE A 65 6.21 -44.10 -5.91
N LEU A 66 4.96 -43.68 -6.13
CA LEU A 66 3.83 -44.60 -6.33
C LEU A 66 4.03 -45.49 -7.57
N VAL A 67 4.52 -44.91 -8.68
CA VAL A 67 4.87 -45.67 -9.89
C VAL A 67 6.01 -46.66 -9.63
N LEU A 68 7.03 -46.24 -8.87
CA LEU A 68 8.13 -47.12 -8.47
C LEU A 68 7.63 -48.28 -7.60
N ASP A 69 6.79 -48.00 -6.62
CA ASP A 69 6.19 -48.98 -5.71
C ASP A 69 5.31 -49.98 -6.47
N ALA A 70 4.48 -49.50 -7.39
CA ALA A 70 3.69 -50.35 -8.28
C ALA A 70 4.59 -51.27 -9.12
N GLY A 71 5.73 -50.76 -9.61
CA GLY A 71 6.74 -51.54 -10.32
C GLY A 71 7.38 -52.63 -9.45
N VAL A 72 7.79 -52.29 -8.22
CA VAL A 72 8.39 -53.25 -7.27
C VAL A 72 7.39 -54.31 -6.85
N LEU A 73 6.17 -53.92 -6.48
CA LEU A 73 5.10 -54.85 -6.12
C LEU A 73 4.70 -55.73 -7.31
N GLY A 74 4.61 -55.17 -8.52
CA GLY A 74 4.39 -55.92 -9.76
C GLY A 74 5.49 -56.95 -10.01
N ALA A 75 6.77 -56.59 -9.81
CA ALA A 75 7.89 -57.50 -9.95
C ALA A 75 7.86 -58.64 -8.90
N VAL A 76 7.51 -58.33 -7.65
CA VAL A 76 7.33 -59.34 -6.58
C VAL A 76 6.16 -60.27 -6.90
N PHE A 77 5.01 -59.72 -7.29
CA PHE A 77 3.82 -60.47 -7.70
C PHE A 77 4.13 -61.41 -8.87
N TYR A 78 4.80 -60.90 -9.91
CA TYR A 78 5.20 -61.71 -11.05
C TYR A 78 6.18 -62.83 -10.67
N ARG A 79 7.24 -62.51 -9.90
CA ARG A 79 8.29 -63.47 -9.53
C ARG A 79 7.83 -64.51 -8.52
N LYS A 80 6.92 -64.16 -7.59
CA LYS A 80 6.54 -65.01 -6.46
C LYS A 80 5.15 -65.63 -6.59
N LEU A 81 4.26 -65.09 -7.41
CA LEU A 81 2.91 -65.64 -7.61
C LEU A 81 2.72 -66.18 -9.03
N ILE A 82 2.94 -65.36 -10.06
CA ILE A 82 2.70 -65.76 -11.46
C ILE A 82 3.73 -66.81 -11.91
N ARG A 83 5.03 -66.58 -11.67
CA ARG A 83 6.09 -67.49 -12.12
C ARG A 83 5.98 -68.90 -11.52
N PRO A 84 5.70 -69.09 -10.21
CA PRO A 84 5.47 -70.43 -9.65
C PRO A 84 4.14 -71.04 -10.11
N TRP A 85 3.09 -70.23 -10.27
CA TRP A 85 1.81 -70.72 -10.78
C TRP A 85 1.87 -71.19 -12.24
N ARG A 86 2.72 -70.56 -13.06
CA ARG A 86 3.02 -71.02 -14.43
C ARG A 86 3.95 -72.23 -14.47
N ARG A 87 4.78 -72.44 -13.44
CA ARG A 87 5.69 -73.59 -13.28
C ARG A 87 5.12 -74.60 -12.28
N ARG A 88 3.89 -75.06 -12.51
CA ARG A 88 3.26 -76.09 -11.67
C ARG A 88 4.13 -77.35 -11.68
N TRP A 89 4.23 -78.04 -10.54
CA TRP A 89 4.92 -79.33 -10.46
C TRP A 89 4.28 -80.32 -11.44
N HIS A 90 5.11 -80.93 -12.28
CA HIS A 90 4.69 -82.06 -13.09
C HIS A 90 4.53 -83.30 -12.20
N ALA A 91 3.80 -84.31 -12.68
CA ALA A 91 3.60 -85.56 -11.94
C ALA A 91 4.91 -86.23 -11.53
N THR A 92 5.97 -86.07 -12.34
CA THR A 92 7.34 -86.53 -12.06
C THR A 92 8.01 -85.78 -10.90
N ASP A 93 7.78 -84.47 -10.78
CA ASP A 93 8.34 -83.66 -9.68
C ASP A 93 7.69 -84.03 -8.35
N ALA A 94 6.37 -84.27 -8.37
CA ALA A 94 5.63 -84.76 -7.21
C ALA A 94 6.06 -86.18 -6.81
N ALA A 95 6.30 -87.06 -7.78
CA ALA A 95 6.84 -88.40 -7.55
C ALA A 95 8.24 -88.35 -6.93
N PHE A 96 9.10 -87.45 -7.41
CA PHE A 96 10.45 -87.22 -6.85
C PHE A 96 10.40 -86.70 -5.41
N ALA A 97 9.48 -85.78 -5.10
CA ALA A 97 9.27 -85.30 -3.75
C ALA A 97 8.83 -86.41 -2.78
N ILE A 98 7.93 -87.30 -3.22
CA ILE A 98 7.47 -88.45 -2.43
C ILE A 98 8.64 -89.42 -2.18
N GLN A 99 9.44 -89.75 -3.20
CA GLN A 99 10.60 -90.63 -3.07
C GLN A 99 11.66 -90.06 -2.10
N ARG A 100 11.94 -88.76 -2.18
CA ARG A 100 12.91 -88.11 -1.30
C ARG A 100 12.52 -88.20 0.17
N GLN A 101 11.23 -88.17 0.48
CA GLN A 101 10.71 -88.28 1.84
C GLN A 101 10.65 -89.74 2.33
N TRP A 102 10.44 -90.70 1.42
CA TRP A 102 10.30 -92.13 1.73
C TRP A 102 11.24 -92.99 0.86
N PRO A 103 12.52 -93.16 1.27
CA PRO A 103 13.50 -93.94 0.51
C PRO A 103 13.12 -95.41 0.31
N ALA A 104 12.26 -95.96 1.18
CA ALA A 104 11.80 -97.35 1.15
C ALA A 104 11.02 -97.71 -0.14
N LEU A 105 10.45 -96.72 -0.83
CA LEU A 105 9.75 -96.93 -2.10
C LEU A 105 10.70 -97.07 -3.30
N GLY A 106 12.00 -96.81 -3.12
CA GLY A 106 13.00 -96.86 -4.18
C GLY A 106 12.62 -96.00 -5.39
N SER A 107 13.00 -96.45 -6.59
CA SER A 107 12.64 -95.80 -7.86
C SER A 107 11.21 -96.13 -8.34
N ARG A 108 10.40 -96.86 -7.56
CA ARG A 108 9.09 -97.39 -8.01
C ARG A 108 8.09 -96.31 -8.38
N VAL A 109 7.98 -95.26 -7.58
CA VAL A 109 7.02 -94.16 -7.81
C VAL A 109 7.39 -93.33 -9.04
N ILE A 110 8.67 -92.99 -9.22
CA ILE A 110 9.14 -92.26 -10.40
C ILE A 110 9.03 -93.13 -11.66
N SER A 111 9.47 -94.40 -11.59
CA SER A 111 9.43 -95.33 -12.72
C SER A 111 7.99 -95.62 -13.14
N ALA A 112 7.07 -95.81 -12.20
CA ALA A 112 5.64 -96.00 -12.49
C ALA A 112 5.04 -94.80 -13.23
N VAL A 113 5.38 -93.56 -12.84
CA VAL A 113 4.91 -92.34 -13.52
C VAL A 113 5.58 -92.16 -14.90
N GLN A 114 6.88 -92.42 -15.02
CA GLN A 114 7.61 -92.32 -16.29
C GLN A 114 7.16 -93.39 -17.30
N LEU A 115 7.01 -94.65 -16.87
CA LEU A 115 6.56 -95.76 -17.70
C LEU A 115 5.08 -95.62 -18.08
N ALA A 116 4.20 -95.19 -17.17
CA ALA A 116 2.80 -94.94 -17.49
C ALA A 116 2.63 -93.82 -18.54
N ASN A 117 3.40 -92.73 -18.43
CA ASN A 117 3.37 -91.65 -19.41
C ASN A 117 4.00 -92.08 -20.75
N SER A 118 5.10 -92.83 -20.74
CA SER A 118 5.77 -93.31 -21.96
C SER A 118 4.90 -94.32 -22.72
N SER A 119 4.21 -95.20 -22.01
CA SER A 119 3.24 -96.14 -22.59
C SER A 119 2.00 -95.43 -23.14
N ALA A 120 1.53 -94.36 -22.51
CA ALA A 120 0.39 -93.55 -23.01
C ALA A 120 0.74 -92.74 -24.27
N ASP A 121 1.98 -92.28 -24.40
CA ASP A 121 2.47 -91.52 -25.56
C ASP A 121 2.91 -92.43 -26.74
N GLY A 122 2.67 -93.75 -26.66
CA GLY A 122 3.05 -94.72 -27.69
C GLY A 122 4.57 -94.93 -27.84
N ARG A 123 5.37 -94.45 -26.88
CA ARG A 123 6.84 -94.50 -26.87
C ARG A 123 7.41 -95.48 -25.84
N GLY A 124 6.56 -96.31 -25.25
CA GLY A 124 6.94 -97.21 -24.15
C GLY A 124 7.78 -98.40 -24.64
N ALA A 125 9.01 -98.52 -24.14
CA ALA A 125 9.80 -99.74 -24.27
C ALA A 125 9.55 -100.64 -23.05
N GLY A 126 8.73 -101.69 -23.20
CA GLY A 126 8.48 -102.67 -22.14
C GLY A 126 7.20 -103.50 -22.33
N SER A 127 7.06 -104.60 -21.57
CA SER A 127 5.83 -105.40 -21.53
C SER A 127 4.70 -104.63 -20.85
N PRO A 128 3.52 -104.45 -21.50
CA PRO A 128 2.41 -103.67 -20.93
C PRO A 128 1.88 -104.26 -19.62
N LEU A 129 1.94 -105.58 -19.45
CA LEU A 129 1.51 -106.27 -18.23
C LEU A 129 2.43 -105.97 -17.04
N LEU A 130 3.75 -105.89 -17.25
CA LEU A 130 4.72 -105.56 -16.20
C LEU A 130 4.59 -104.10 -15.76
N VAL A 131 4.37 -103.19 -16.70
CA VAL A 131 4.11 -101.77 -16.40
C VAL A 131 2.81 -101.63 -15.59
N GLN A 132 1.76 -102.34 -15.97
CA GLN A 132 0.48 -102.31 -15.26
C GLN A 132 0.60 -102.89 -13.84
N ALA A 133 1.30 -104.01 -13.66
CA ALA A 133 1.54 -104.61 -12.35
C ALA A 133 2.34 -103.67 -11.42
N LEU A 134 3.43 -103.07 -11.92
CA LEU A 134 4.23 -102.08 -11.16
C LEU A 134 3.40 -100.86 -10.76
N VAL A 135 2.57 -100.35 -11.68
CA VAL A 135 1.70 -99.20 -11.44
C VAL A 135 0.62 -99.54 -10.41
N GLN A 136 0.02 -100.74 -10.46
CA GLN A 136 -0.98 -101.19 -9.49
C GLN A 136 -0.39 -101.45 -8.10
N GLU A 137 0.77 -102.11 -8.01
CA GLU A 137 1.46 -102.36 -6.74
C GLU A 137 1.86 -101.02 -6.08
N THR A 138 2.41 -100.08 -6.86
CA THR A 138 2.75 -98.74 -6.39
C THR A 138 1.50 -97.97 -5.95
N ALA A 139 0.40 -98.09 -6.70
CA ALA A 139 -0.86 -97.44 -6.38
C ALA A 139 -1.53 -97.98 -5.09
N ALA A 140 -1.25 -99.22 -4.69
CA ALA A 140 -1.72 -99.80 -3.44
C ALA A 140 -0.89 -99.33 -2.22
N GLN A 141 0.41 -99.08 -2.40
CA GLN A 141 1.32 -98.69 -1.30
C GLN A 141 1.30 -97.18 -0.99
N VAL A 142 1.06 -96.32 -1.99
CA VAL A 142 1.13 -94.86 -1.84
C VAL A 142 0.03 -94.24 -0.94
N PRO A 143 -1.25 -94.69 -0.97
CA PRO A 143 -2.31 -94.12 -0.14
C PRO A 143 -2.12 -94.32 1.37
N ALA A 144 -1.38 -95.35 1.77
CA ALA A 144 -1.11 -95.68 3.17
C ALA A 144 -0.08 -94.74 3.82
N LEU A 145 0.60 -93.89 3.02
CA LEU A 145 1.64 -93.00 3.52
C LEU A 145 1.07 -91.63 3.93
N PRO A 146 1.62 -91.00 4.99
CA PRO A 146 1.23 -89.65 5.37
C PRO A 146 1.80 -88.61 4.39
N LEU A 147 1.09 -88.38 3.27
CA LEU A 147 1.44 -87.43 2.20
C LEU A 147 1.55 -85.97 2.69
N GLY A 148 1.05 -85.67 3.90
CA GLY A 148 1.18 -84.37 4.54
C GLY A 148 2.62 -83.98 4.89
N LEU A 149 3.54 -84.93 5.08
CA LEU A 149 4.92 -84.66 5.47
C LEU A 149 5.86 -84.38 4.29
N VAL A 150 5.44 -84.68 3.05
CA VAL A 150 6.24 -84.53 1.83
C VAL A 150 6.61 -83.08 1.52
N VAL A 151 5.76 -82.13 1.90
CA VAL A 151 6.02 -80.70 1.71
C VAL A 151 5.95 -79.99 3.08
N PRO A 152 7.09 -79.56 3.64
CA PRO A 152 7.11 -78.91 4.94
C PRO A 152 6.43 -77.54 4.87
N ALA A 153 5.45 -77.31 5.75
CA ALA A 153 4.75 -76.02 5.85
C ALA A 153 5.55 -74.95 6.63
N LYS A 154 6.56 -75.36 7.42
CA LYS A 154 7.38 -74.49 8.27
C LYS A 154 7.87 -73.18 7.61
N PRO A 155 8.46 -73.19 6.39
CA PRO A 155 8.90 -71.93 5.75
C PRO A 155 7.73 -71.02 5.39
N ALA A 156 6.58 -71.57 4.99
CA ALA A 156 5.39 -70.79 4.67
C ALA A 156 4.76 -70.17 5.91
N VAL A 157 4.65 -70.96 6.99
CA VAL A 157 4.15 -70.50 8.30
C VAL A 157 5.04 -69.39 8.85
N ARG A 158 6.37 -69.55 8.82
CA ARG A 158 7.31 -68.51 9.28
C ARG A 158 7.12 -67.20 8.51
N ARG A 159 6.93 -67.26 7.19
CA ARG A 159 6.75 -66.06 6.35
C ARG A 159 5.41 -65.38 6.58
N VAL A 160 4.33 -66.14 6.70
CA VAL A 160 3.02 -65.58 7.06
C VAL A 160 3.07 -64.98 8.45
N PHE A 161 3.69 -65.64 9.43
CA PHE A 161 3.84 -65.11 10.77
C PHE A 161 4.65 -63.81 10.78
N THR A 162 5.74 -63.71 10.01
CA THR A 162 6.47 -62.44 9.86
C THR A 162 5.63 -61.34 9.20
N ALA A 163 4.79 -61.69 8.20
CA ALA A 163 3.90 -60.73 7.56
C ALA A 163 2.81 -60.23 8.52
N ILE A 164 2.24 -61.14 9.33
CA ILE A 164 1.25 -60.81 10.36
C ILE A 164 1.86 -59.91 11.44
N ILE A 165 3.02 -60.28 12.00
CA ILE A 165 3.70 -59.46 13.01
C ILE A 165 4.00 -58.08 12.45
N LEU A 166 4.63 -57.99 11.27
CA LEU A 166 4.99 -56.70 10.69
C LEU A 166 3.75 -55.82 10.45
N SER A 167 2.69 -56.41 9.90
CA SER A 167 1.43 -55.68 9.64
C SER A 167 0.76 -55.26 10.95
N ALA A 168 0.77 -56.11 11.98
CA ALA A 168 0.22 -55.80 13.30
C ALA A 168 1.02 -54.70 14.00
N THR A 169 2.36 -54.72 13.91
CA THR A 169 3.22 -53.66 14.45
C THR A 169 2.94 -52.32 13.76
N ILE A 170 2.84 -52.30 12.43
CA ILE A 170 2.51 -51.08 11.68
C ILE A 170 1.11 -50.59 12.02
N ALA A 171 0.13 -51.48 12.12
CA ALA A 171 -1.24 -51.13 12.52
C ALA A 171 -1.30 -50.58 13.96
N ALA A 172 -0.56 -51.16 14.90
CA ALA A 172 -0.48 -50.68 16.28
C ALA A 172 0.18 -49.29 16.36
N LEU A 173 1.26 -49.06 15.61
CA LEU A 173 1.90 -47.74 15.50
C LEU A 173 0.96 -46.70 14.86
N ALA A 174 0.25 -47.09 13.80
CA ALA A 174 -0.73 -46.24 13.14
C ALA A 174 -1.92 -45.90 14.05
N TRP A 175 -2.35 -46.85 14.89
CA TRP A 175 -3.39 -46.62 15.89
C TRP A 175 -2.94 -45.66 16.99
N TRP A 176 -1.71 -45.83 17.51
CA TRP A 176 -1.12 -44.92 18.48
C TRP A 176 -1.05 -43.49 17.94
N GLN A 177 -0.63 -43.32 16.68
CA GLN A 177 -0.42 -42.04 16.02
C GLN A 177 -1.54 -41.73 15.02
N TRP A 178 -2.80 -42.04 15.36
CA TRP A 178 -3.94 -41.95 14.44
C TRP A 178 -4.07 -40.62 13.67
N PRO A 179 -3.90 -39.43 14.31
CA PRO A 179 -3.98 -38.16 13.59
C PRO A 179 -2.94 -38.02 12.48
N LEU A 180 -1.70 -38.44 12.74
CA LEU A 180 -0.61 -38.41 11.75
C LEU A 180 -0.75 -39.51 10.70
N ALA A 181 -1.12 -40.73 11.13
CA ALA A 181 -1.26 -41.89 10.26
C ALA A 181 -2.34 -41.67 9.20
N SER A 182 -3.48 -41.08 9.59
CA SER A 182 -4.58 -40.79 8.65
C SER A 182 -4.19 -39.77 7.57
N VAL A 183 -3.43 -38.72 7.92
CA VAL A 183 -2.94 -37.73 6.94
C VAL A 183 -1.87 -38.32 6.03
N LEU A 184 -0.92 -39.08 6.58
CA LEU A 184 0.12 -39.75 5.79
C LEU A 184 -0.47 -40.76 4.81
N LEU A 185 -1.47 -41.55 5.23
CA LEU A 185 -2.14 -42.51 4.34
C LEU A 185 -2.91 -41.81 3.22
N ARG A 186 -3.57 -40.68 3.52
CA ARG A 186 -4.21 -39.83 2.50
C ARG A 186 -3.20 -39.19 1.55
N ARG A 187 -2.02 -38.78 2.05
CA ARG A 187 -0.93 -38.24 1.22
C ARG A 187 -0.31 -39.30 0.29
N VAL A 188 -0.17 -40.53 0.76
CA VAL A 188 0.20 -41.68 -0.10
C VAL A 188 -0.87 -41.94 -1.15
N ALA A 189 -2.15 -41.74 -0.83
CA ALA A 189 -3.26 -41.74 -1.78
C ALA A 189 -3.38 -40.45 -2.62
N LEU A 190 -2.29 -39.66 -2.70
CA LEU A 190 -2.15 -38.43 -3.51
C LEU A 190 -3.01 -37.24 -3.06
N ALA A 191 -3.62 -37.27 -1.87
CA ALA A 191 -4.30 -36.10 -1.31
C ALA A 191 -3.29 -35.02 -0.89
N ASP A 192 -3.64 -33.76 -1.16
CA ASP A 192 -2.79 -32.61 -0.86
C ASP A 192 -3.23 -31.90 0.40
N ILE A 193 -2.97 -32.56 1.51
CA ILE A 193 -3.30 -32.08 2.85
C ILE A 193 -1.97 -31.69 3.51
N PRO A 194 -1.82 -30.53 4.15
CA PRO A 194 -0.61 -30.19 4.90
C PRO A 194 -0.35 -31.22 6.03
N LEU A 195 0.92 -31.44 6.40
CA LEU A 195 1.25 -32.26 7.56
C LEU A 195 0.63 -31.61 8.81
N PRO A 196 0.09 -32.39 9.77
CA PRO A 196 -0.32 -31.84 11.05
C PRO A 196 0.93 -31.30 11.75
N THR A 197 0.95 -30.00 11.99
CA THR A 197 2.00 -29.30 12.74
C THR A 197 1.50 -28.95 14.13
N ASN A 198 2.40 -28.85 15.10
CA ASN A 198 2.06 -28.46 16.46
C ASN A 198 1.72 -26.97 16.55
N THR A 199 2.24 -26.17 15.62
CA THR A 199 1.91 -24.76 15.46
C THR A 199 1.08 -24.55 14.19
N VAL A 200 -0.07 -23.90 14.32
CA VAL A 200 -0.89 -23.44 13.20
C VAL A 200 -0.70 -21.93 13.05
N VAL A 201 -0.41 -21.49 11.83
CA VAL A 201 -0.18 -20.07 11.51
C VAL A 201 -1.46 -19.46 10.96
N GLU A 202 -2.06 -18.54 11.70
CA GLU A 202 -3.22 -17.75 11.26
C GLU A 202 -2.76 -16.34 10.91
N ALA A 203 -2.89 -15.94 9.65
CA ALA A 203 -2.48 -14.62 9.23
C ALA A 203 -3.51 -13.55 9.65
N GLU A 204 -3.04 -12.53 10.36
CA GLU A 204 -3.82 -11.34 10.70
C GLU A 204 -3.82 -10.40 9.48
N THR A 205 -2.63 -10.12 8.94
CA THR A 205 -2.48 -9.38 7.68
C THR A 205 -2.58 -10.36 6.50
N ARG A 206 -3.52 -10.10 5.59
CA ARG A 206 -3.69 -10.84 4.33
C ARG A 206 -3.17 -10.00 3.16
N ASP A 207 -3.79 -10.13 1.98
CA ASP A 207 -3.47 -9.28 0.85
C ASP A 207 -3.77 -7.81 1.18
N LEU A 208 -2.80 -6.94 0.92
CA LEU A 208 -2.89 -5.51 1.24
C LEU A 208 -2.39 -4.68 0.08
N ASN A 209 -3.14 -3.61 -0.23
CA ASN A 209 -2.69 -2.55 -1.12
C ASN A 209 -2.19 -1.40 -0.27
N SER A 210 -0.94 -0.99 -0.47
CA SER A 210 -0.34 0.11 0.28
C SER A 210 0.36 1.09 -0.66
N ALA A 211 0.50 2.32 -0.20
CA ALA A 211 1.19 3.36 -0.94
C ALA A 211 2.68 3.04 -1.07
N ALA A 212 3.26 3.25 -2.24
CA ALA A 212 4.71 3.19 -2.40
C ALA A 212 5.36 4.25 -1.47
N GLY A 213 6.39 3.85 -0.73
CA GLY A 213 7.05 4.67 0.29
C GLY A 213 6.47 4.54 1.70
N SER A 214 5.31 3.90 1.88
CA SER A 214 4.71 3.70 3.20
C SER A 214 5.29 2.52 3.97
N ASN A 215 5.08 2.52 5.28
CA ASN A 215 5.41 1.41 6.18
C ASN A 215 4.19 0.51 6.37
N VAL A 216 4.38 -0.80 6.29
CA VAL A 216 3.31 -1.79 6.52
C VAL A 216 3.72 -2.75 7.61
N THR A 217 2.82 -2.96 8.56
CA THR A 217 2.96 -4.00 9.58
C THR A 217 2.35 -5.30 9.07
N LEU A 218 3.18 -6.32 8.92
CA LEU A 218 2.77 -7.68 8.58
C LEU A 218 2.71 -8.49 9.88
N SER A 219 1.56 -9.12 10.16
CA SER A 219 1.39 -9.90 11.37
C SER A 219 0.66 -11.22 11.17
N ALA A 220 0.99 -12.19 12.02
CA ALA A 220 0.36 -13.50 12.09
C ALA A 220 0.34 -14.02 13.54
N PHE A 221 -0.65 -14.85 13.84
CA PHE A 221 -0.83 -15.53 15.11
C PHE A 221 -0.39 -17.00 15.03
N ALA A 222 0.29 -17.47 16.08
CA ALA A 222 0.54 -18.88 16.33
C ALA A 222 -0.55 -19.46 17.23
N ARG A 223 -1.23 -20.53 16.78
CA ARG A 223 -2.16 -21.31 17.59
C ARG A 223 -1.57 -22.70 17.87
N GLY A 224 -1.82 -23.22 19.08
CA GLY A 224 -1.25 -24.50 19.54
C GLY A 224 0.04 -24.25 20.33
N VAL A 225 1.17 -24.78 19.86
CA VAL A 225 2.48 -24.50 20.47
C VAL A 225 3.03 -23.19 19.92
N ILE A 226 3.33 -22.25 20.82
CA ILE A 226 3.90 -20.94 20.46
C ILE A 226 5.43 -21.06 20.43
N PRO A 227 6.08 -20.86 19.28
CA PRO A 227 7.54 -20.93 19.19
C PRO A 227 8.19 -19.65 19.74
N PRO A 228 9.45 -19.70 20.20
CA PRO A 228 10.17 -18.52 20.69
C PRO A 228 10.57 -17.54 19.56
N GLN A 229 10.58 -18.00 18.31
CA GLN A 229 10.92 -17.22 17.12
C GLN A 229 10.19 -17.73 15.88
N GLY A 230 9.85 -16.83 14.98
CA GLY A 230 9.30 -17.08 13.66
C GLY A 230 10.26 -16.67 12.54
N ARG A 231 9.95 -17.08 11.32
CA ARG A 231 10.63 -16.67 10.09
C ARG A 231 9.61 -16.11 9.11
N LEU A 232 9.91 -14.95 8.55
CA LEU A 232 9.14 -14.31 7.48
C LEU A 232 9.96 -14.43 6.19
N GLU A 233 9.45 -15.17 5.21
CA GLU A 233 10.01 -15.19 3.87
C GLU A 233 9.33 -14.12 3.02
N LEU A 234 10.13 -13.26 2.41
CA LEU A 234 9.73 -12.24 1.46
C LEU A 234 10.28 -12.63 0.09
N ALA A 235 9.44 -12.62 -0.93
CA ALA A 235 9.86 -12.75 -2.32
C ALA A 235 9.54 -11.46 -3.06
N LEU A 236 10.58 -10.72 -3.42
CA LEU A 236 10.47 -9.45 -4.13
C LEU A 236 10.33 -9.66 -5.65
N ALA A 237 9.76 -8.66 -6.33
CA ALA A 237 9.73 -8.59 -7.79
C ALA A 237 11.17 -8.54 -8.35
N GLY A 238 11.67 -9.69 -8.80
CA GLY A 238 13.07 -9.90 -9.20
C GLY A 238 13.63 -11.28 -8.83
N GLY A 239 12.88 -12.08 -8.06
CA GLY A 239 13.29 -13.44 -7.67
C GLY A 239 14.18 -13.49 -6.42
N GLU A 240 14.57 -12.33 -5.89
CA GLU A 240 15.27 -12.22 -4.61
C GLU A 240 14.34 -12.67 -3.48
N ARG A 241 14.81 -13.66 -2.69
CA ARG A 241 14.13 -14.14 -1.49
C ARG A 241 14.92 -13.71 -0.27
N ARG A 242 14.24 -13.06 0.67
CA ARG A 242 14.80 -12.65 1.95
C ARG A 242 14.08 -13.39 3.07
N THR A 243 14.84 -13.91 4.02
CA THR A 243 14.28 -14.54 5.22
C THR A 243 14.63 -13.67 6.41
N ILE A 244 13.61 -13.19 7.11
CA ILE A 244 13.74 -12.33 8.27
C ILE A 244 13.29 -13.11 9.50
N LEU A 245 14.04 -13.01 10.59
CA LEU A 245 13.65 -13.57 11.87
C LEU A 245 12.66 -12.62 12.55
N VAL A 246 11.49 -13.13 12.91
CA VAL A 246 10.43 -12.36 13.58
C VAL A 246 10.30 -12.87 15.01
N ARG A 247 10.27 -11.95 15.97
CA ARG A 247 10.07 -12.26 17.38
C ARG A 247 8.59 -12.09 17.76
N PRO A 248 8.11 -12.83 18.76
CA PRO A 248 6.78 -12.61 19.30
C PRO A 248 6.68 -11.19 19.89
N ASP A 249 5.47 -10.63 19.83
CA ASP A 249 5.15 -9.33 20.41
C ASP A 249 5.26 -9.38 21.94
N ASN A 250 5.62 -8.26 22.57
CA ASN A 250 5.79 -8.19 24.02
C ASN A 250 4.45 -8.29 24.76
N GLU A 251 3.38 -7.75 24.16
CA GLU A 251 2.03 -7.75 24.75
C GLU A 251 1.30 -9.08 24.53
N ASN A 252 1.51 -9.71 23.37
CA ASN A 252 0.88 -10.98 23.04
C ASN A 252 1.91 -11.97 22.47
N PRO A 253 2.36 -12.97 23.26
CA PRO A 253 3.39 -13.91 22.82
C PRO A 253 2.94 -14.79 21.65
N ALA A 254 1.63 -14.89 21.38
CA ALA A 254 1.11 -15.62 20.23
C ALA A 254 1.17 -14.81 18.92
N ARG A 255 1.39 -13.49 18.98
CA ARG A 255 1.40 -12.60 17.82
C ARG A 255 2.82 -12.33 17.37
N PHE A 256 3.07 -12.47 16.07
CA PHE A 256 4.35 -12.15 15.44
C PHE A 256 4.12 -11.02 14.46
N ALA A 257 4.78 -9.88 14.67
CA ALA A 257 4.63 -8.70 13.84
C ALA A 257 5.99 -8.24 13.30
N PHE A 258 6.01 -7.81 12.06
CA PHE A 258 7.18 -7.23 11.41
C PHE A 258 6.76 -5.98 10.63
N VAL A 259 7.44 -4.86 10.88
CA VAL A 259 7.22 -3.62 10.15
C VAL A 259 8.16 -3.60 8.96
N PHE A 260 7.60 -3.65 7.75
CA PHE A 260 8.35 -3.41 6.53
C PHE A 260 8.31 -1.91 6.23
N GLU A 261 9.46 -1.26 6.34
CA GLU A 261 9.59 0.16 6.09
C GLU A 261 9.78 0.46 4.60
N ASN A 262 9.21 1.58 4.13
CA ASN A 262 9.45 2.14 2.81
C ASN A 262 9.23 1.15 1.65
N ILE A 263 7.99 0.70 1.45
CA ILE A 263 7.66 -0.25 0.38
C ILE A 263 7.81 0.40 -1.00
N GLN A 264 8.76 -0.06 -1.80
CA GLN A 264 8.97 0.49 -3.15
C GLN A 264 8.33 -0.35 -4.26
N LYS A 265 8.25 -1.68 -4.07
CA LYS A 265 7.76 -2.63 -5.07
C LYS A 265 6.81 -3.63 -4.43
N SER A 266 5.90 -4.17 -5.23
CA SER A 266 5.04 -5.26 -4.80
C SER A 266 5.86 -6.51 -4.48
N PHE A 267 5.48 -7.23 -3.42
CA PHE A 267 6.15 -8.45 -2.98
C PHE A 267 5.15 -9.45 -2.42
N THR A 268 5.52 -10.73 -2.39
CA THR A 268 4.76 -11.77 -1.70
C THR A 268 5.47 -12.16 -0.42
N TYR A 269 4.72 -12.47 0.62
CA TYR A 269 5.29 -12.90 1.90
C TYR A 269 4.61 -14.16 2.42
N ARG A 270 5.32 -14.86 3.29
CA ARG A 270 4.82 -16.03 4.02
C ARG A 270 5.47 -16.13 5.40
N PHE A 271 4.65 -16.38 6.40
CA PHE A 271 5.10 -16.67 7.77
C PHE A 271 5.35 -18.16 7.98
N TYR A 272 6.43 -18.47 8.70
CA TYR A 272 6.78 -19.78 9.22
C TYR A 272 7.00 -19.65 10.73
N LEU A 273 6.14 -20.27 11.53
CA LEU A 273 6.21 -20.20 12.99
C LEU A 273 6.49 -21.61 13.51
N GLY A 274 7.72 -21.86 13.98
CA GLY A 274 8.13 -23.20 14.41
C GLY A 274 8.06 -24.20 13.25
N ASP A 275 7.21 -25.22 13.39
CA ASP A 275 6.91 -26.21 12.34
C ASP A 275 5.73 -25.81 11.44
N GLY A 276 4.95 -24.79 11.82
CA GLY A 276 3.79 -24.31 11.10
C GLY A 276 4.14 -23.47 9.88
N ARG A 277 3.45 -23.73 8.76
CA ARG A 277 3.59 -22.98 7.50
C ARG A 277 2.31 -22.20 7.19
N GLY A 278 2.43 -20.88 7.08
CA GLY A 278 1.32 -20.01 6.71
C GLY A 278 1.00 -19.99 5.20
N PRO A 279 -0.19 -19.47 4.82
CA PRO A 279 -0.51 -19.15 3.44
C PRO A 279 0.40 -18.06 2.86
N VAL A 280 0.46 -17.96 1.53
CA VAL A 280 1.15 -16.85 0.84
C VAL A 280 0.18 -15.71 0.68
N PHE A 281 0.64 -14.50 0.98
CA PHE A 281 -0.10 -13.27 0.71
C PHE A 281 0.74 -12.32 -0.14
N LYS A 282 0.07 -11.38 -0.79
CA LYS A 282 0.67 -10.38 -1.66
C LYS A 282 0.42 -8.98 -1.11
N VAL A 283 1.51 -8.22 -0.98
CA VAL A 283 1.44 -6.77 -0.77
C VAL A 283 1.64 -6.09 -2.11
N THR A 284 0.64 -5.32 -2.54
CA THR A 284 0.71 -4.55 -3.79
C THR A 284 1.08 -3.11 -3.44
N ALA A 285 2.25 -2.69 -3.92
CA ALA A 285 2.71 -1.32 -3.81
C ALA A 285 2.11 -0.51 -4.97
N LEU A 286 1.20 0.42 -4.65
CA LEU A 286 0.59 1.32 -5.63
C LEU A 286 1.31 2.67 -5.60
N PRO A 287 1.56 3.31 -6.76
CA PRO A 287 2.15 4.63 -6.79
C PRO A 287 1.24 5.65 -6.11
N ALA A 288 1.81 6.52 -5.29
CA ALA A 288 1.08 7.63 -4.68
C ALA A 288 0.70 8.67 -5.76
N PRO A 289 -0.49 9.29 -5.67
CA PRO A 289 -0.88 10.35 -6.59
C PRO A 289 0.02 11.58 -6.40
N LEU A 290 0.42 12.17 -7.52
CA LEU A 290 1.22 13.40 -7.55
C LEU A 290 0.47 14.48 -8.33
N LEU A 291 0.57 15.72 -7.84
CA LEU A 291 0.02 16.89 -8.51
C LEU A 291 1.00 17.31 -9.60
N GLU A 292 0.60 17.18 -10.87
CA GLU A 292 1.43 17.55 -12.02
C GLU A 292 1.39 19.06 -12.27
N GLN A 293 0.19 19.63 -12.20
CA GLN A 293 -0.03 21.03 -12.49
C GLN A 293 -1.14 21.60 -11.61
N ALA A 294 -0.94 22.83 -11.13
CA ALA A 294 -1.95 23.60 -10.43
C ALA A 294 -2.02 24.99 -11.05
N GLU A 295 -3.18 25.36 -11.56
CA GLU A 295 -3.45 26.69 -12.08
C GLU A 295 -4.36 27.44 -11.12
N PHE A 296 -3.94 28.66 -10.77
CA PHE A 296 -4.67 29.56 -9.91
C PHE A 296 -5.05 30.80 -10.72
N ILE A 297 -6.35 30.99 -10.96
CA ILE A 297 -6.88 32.14 -11.70
C ILE A 297 -7.57 33.05 -10.70
N GLN A 298 -7.03 34.27 -10.54
CA GLN A 298 -7.57 35.27 -9.65
C GLN A 298 -8.50 36.23 -10.39
N GLU A 299 -9.77 36.21 -10.02
CA GLU A 299 -10.77 37.17 -10.44
C GLU A 299 -10.87 38.27 -9.36
N PHE A 300 -10.40 39.46 -9.70
CA PHE A 300 -10.38 40.59 -8.76
C PHE A 300 -11.80 41.10 -8.44
N PRO A 301 -12.00 41.72 -7.26
CA PRO A 301 -13.26 42.37 -6.93
C PRO A 301 -13.65 43.43 -7.96
N ALA A 302 -14.96 43.60 -8.20
CA ALA A 302 -15.49 44.49 -9.22
C ALA A 302 -14.99 45.95 -9.09
N TYR A 303 -14.74 46.41 -7.86
CA TYR A 303 -14.29 47.78 -7.58
C TYR A 303 -12.89 48.09 -8.13
N THR A 304 -12.03 47.08 -8.25
CA THR A 304 -10.66 47.22 -8.76
C THR A 304 -10.60 47.37 -10.28
N ARG A 305 -11.66 46.93 -10.99
CA ARG A 305 -11.78 46.91 -12.47
C ARG A 305 -10.58 46.23 -13.18
N ARG A 306 -9.91 45.28 -12.53
CA ARG A 306 -8.80 44.51 -13.11
C ARG A 306 -9.31 43.27 -13.85
N PRO A 307 -8.71 42.89 -14.98
CA PRO A 307 -9.03 41.62 -15.64
C PRO A 307 -8.54 40.43 -14.81
N PRO A 308 -9.12 39.22 -14.99
CA PRO A 308 -8.63 38.02 -14.33
C PRO A 308 -7.16 37.75 -14.64
N LEU A 309 -6.38 37.39 -13.61
CA LEU A 309 -4.94 37.16 -13.72
C LEU A 309 -4.59 35.72 -13.33
N ARG A 310 -3.76 35.06 -14.13
CA ARG A 310 -3.18 33.76 -13.79
C ARG A 310 -2.00 33.96 -12.85
N GLN A 311 -2.07 33.39 -11.65
CA GLN A 311 -1.02 33.49 -10.64
C GLN A 311 0.04 32.39 -10.87
N PRO A 312 1.34 32.71 -10.74
CA PRO A 312 2.40 31.72 -10.82
C PRO A 312 2.40 30.83 -9.58
N ALA A 313 2.45 29.52 -9.76
CA ALA A 313 2.44 28.56 -8.65
C ALA A 313 3.64 28.72 -7.68
N GLY A 314 4.76 29.32 -8.08
CA GLY A 314 5.92 29.51 -7.20
C GLY A 314 5.73 30.51 -6.07
N ALA A 315 4.87 31.52 -6.26
CA ALA A 315 4.56 32.52 -5.24
C ALA A 315 3.22 33.19 -5.57
N LEU A 316 2.17 32.79 -4.86
CA LEU A 316 0.82 33.28 -5.10
C LEU A 316 0.66 34.66 -4.46
N THR A 317 0.41 35.70 -5.25
CA THR A 317 0.09 37.03 -4.72
C THR A 317 -1.41 37.25 -4.79
N LEU A 318 -2.10 37.07 -3.68
CA LEU A 318 -3.57 37.09 -3.62
C LEU A 318 -4.07 38.42 -3.07
N PHE A 319 -5.18 38.91 -3.62
CA PHE A 319 -5.83 40.14 -3.16
C PHE A 319 -7.11 39.78 -2.39
N PRO A 320 -7.30 40.26 -1.14
CA PRO A 320 -8.49 40.02 -0.34
C PRO A 320 -9.81 40.21 -1.09
N GLY A 321 -10.77 39.30 -0.89
CA GLY A 321 -12.08 39.29 -1.55
C GLY A 321 -12.08 38.90 -3.02
N SER A 322 -10.91 38.65 -3.62
CA SER A 322 -10.86 38.04 -4.95
C SER A 322 -11.41 36.62 -4.90
N LYS A 323 -12.01 36.17 -6.00
CA LYS A 323 -12.37 34.76 -6.18
C LYS A 323 -11.23 34.05 -6.92
N ILE A 324 -10.73 32.97 -6.35
CA ILE A 324 -9.70 32.15 -6.97
C ILE A 324 -10.34 30.89 -7.52
N ARG A 325 -10.26 30.71 -8.85
CA ARG A 325 -10.54 29.43 -9.49
C ARG A 325 -9.28 28.60 -9.52
N VAL A 326 -9.35 27.42 -8.91
CA VAL A 326 -8.26 26.45 -8.86
C VAL A 326 -8.58 25.33 -9.85
N VAL A 327 -7.62 25.04 -10.72
CA VAL A 327 -7.64 23.86 -11.60
C VAL A 327 -6.41 23.02 -11.28
N ALA A 328 -6.64 21.85 -10.70
CA ALA A 328 -5.60 20.92 -10.31
C ALA A 328 -5.61 19.70 -11.25
N GLN A 329 -4.44 19.30 -11.73
CA GLN A 329 -4.24 18.12 -12.57
C GLN A 329 -3.27 17.14 -11.90
N ALA A 330 -3.74 15.92 -11.66
CA ALA A 330 -2.94 14.83 -11.11
C ALA A 330 -2.40 13.90 -12.20
N ASN A 331 -1.30 13.20 -11.91
CA ASN A 331 -0.71 12.21 -12.82
C ASN A 331 -1.61 10.98 -13.06
N GLN A 332 -2.49 10.67 -12.10
CA GLN A 332 -3.38 9.50 -12.11
C GLN A 332 -4.79 9.86 -11.66
N PRO A 333 -5.80 9.01 -11.93
CA PRO A 333 -7.18 9.24 -11.50
C PRO A 333 -7.29 9.40 -9.98
N VAL A 334 -8.01 10.42 -9.54
CA VAL A 334 -8.19 10.77 -8.13
C VAL A 334 -9.65 10.59 -7.71
N LYS A 335 -9.85 10.19 -6.46
CA LYS A 335 -11.17 10.13 -5.81
C LYS A 335 -11.55 11.51 -5.24
N SER A 336 -10.59 12.20 -4.65
CA SER A 336 -10.80 13.52 -4.04
C SER A 336 -9.52 14.33 -4.02
N ILE A 337 -9.67 15.63 -4.20
CA ILE A 337 -8.62 16.63 -3.94
C ILE A 337 -9.20 17.65 -2.97
N GLU A 338 -8.47 17.97 -1.91
CA GLU A 338 -8.86 19.00 -0.95
C GLU A 338 -7.91 20.18 -1.05
N LEU A 339 -8.44 21.40 -1.01
CA LEU A 339 -7.66 22.61 -0.79
C LEU A 339 -7.54 22.84 0.71
N ARG A 340 -6.30 22.81 1.23
CA ARG A 340 -6.00 23.11 2.63
C ARG A 340 -5.22 24.41 2.74
N PHE A 341 -5.54 25.18 3.77
CA PHE A 341 -4.90 26.44 4.09
C PHE A 341 -3.90 26.22 5.22
N ALA A 342 -2.73 26.84 5.12
CA ALA A 342 -1.70 26.84 6.17
C ALA A 342 -1.67 28.20 6.87
N GLY A 343 -1.81 28.23 8.19
CA GLY A 343 -1.82 29.44 9.02
C GLY A 343 -2.61 29.24 10.33
N ASP A 344 -2.41 30.12 11.31
CA ASP A 344 -3.06 30.02 12.63
C ASP A 344 -4.58 30.28 12.58
N ASP A 345 -5.04 31.12 11.65
CA ASP A 345 -6.46 31.44 11.39
C ASP A 345 -6.91 30.92 10.01
N ALA A 346 -6.40 29.76 9.62
CA ALA A 346 -6.67 29.15 8.33
C ALA A 346 -8.16 28.73 8.17
N PRO A 347 -8.81 29.03 7.03
CA PRO A 347 -10.15 28.53 6.74
C PRO A 347 -10.23 26.99 6.72
N ALA A 348 -11.45 26.47 6.87
CA ALA A 348 -11.70 25.04 6.71
C ALA A 348 -11.30 24.54 5.31
N ALA A 349 -10.86 23.28 5.22
CA ALA A 349 -10.51 22.65 3.96
C ALA A 349 -11.70 22.61 2.99
N ILE A 350 -11.44 22.90 1.72
CA ILE A 350 -12.47 22.96 0.68
C ILE A 350 -12.27 21.78 -0.27
N PRO A 351 -13.25 20.87 -0.43
CA PRO A 351 -13.15 19.79 -1.40
C PRO A 351 -13.30 20.36 -2.82
N LEU A 352 -12.41 19.97 -3.73
CA LEU A 352 -12.51 20.27 -5.15
C LEU A 352 -13.41 19.23 -5.85
N SER A 353 -14.16 19.67 -6.84
CA SER A 353 -15.00 18.81 -7.66
C SER A 353 -14.15 18.12 -8.74
N VAL A 354 -14.05 16.80 -8.70
CA VAL A 354 -13.36 16.00 -9.72
C VAL A 354 -14.24 15.91 -10.96
N ASP A 355 -13.64 16.14 -12.13
CA ASP A 355 -14.32 16.07 -13.41
C ASP A 355 -14.67 14.61 -13.75
N ALA A 356 -15.93 14.36 -14.11
CA ALA A 356 -16.42 13.03 -14.45
C ALA A 356 -15.86 12.51 -15.78
N ASP A 357 -15.63 13.40 -16.75
CA ASP A 357 -15.09 13.05 -18.07
C ASP A 357 -13.56 12.94 -18.06
N ALA A 358 -12.91 13.61 -17.11
CA ALA A 358 -11.46 13.63 -16.94
C ALA A 358 -11.08 13.43 -15.45
N PRO A 359 -11.06 12.18 -14.93
CA PRO A 359 -10.91 11.89 -13.50
C PRO A 359 -9.53 12.24 -12.90
N LYS A 360 -8.65 12.87 -13.68
CA LYS A 360 -7.36 13.42 -13.26
C LYS A 360 -7.43 14.92 -12.93
N VAL A 361 -8.51 15.60 -13.30
CA VAL A 361 -8.68 17.04 -13.17
C VAL A 361 -9.72 17.33 -12.09
N ALA A 362 -9.39 18.24 -11.17
CA ALA A 362 -10.36 18.77 -10.23
C ALA A 362 -10.42 20.30 -10.31
N ARG A 363 -11.62 20.84 -10.11
CA ARG A 363 -11.90 22.27 -10.12
C ARG A 363 -12.58 22.69 -8.83
N GLY A 364 -12.24 23.87 -8.36
CA GLY A 364 -12.97 24.49 -7.26
C GLY A 364 -12.72 25.99 -7.21
N GLU A 365 -13.51 26.65 -6.39
CA GLU A 365 -13.44 28.09 -6.21
C GLU A 365 -13.46 28.43 -4.73
N PHE A 366 -12.67 29.42 -4.35
CA PHE A 366 -12.71 29.97 -3.00
C PHE A 366 -12.53 31.48 -3.02
N THR A 367 -13.09 32.16 -2.03
CA THR A 367 -12.92 33.60 -1.83
C THR A 367 -11.75 33.83 -0.88
N VAL A 368 -10.83 34.73 -1.24
CA VAL A 368 -9.65 35.05 -0.43
C VAL A 368 -10.09 35.81 0.84
N PRO A 369 -9.93 35.26 2.06
CA PRO A 369 -10.19 36.00 3.29
C PRO A 369 -9.20 37.15 3.48
N ALA A 370 -9.55 38.15 4.29
CA ALA A 370 -8.71 39.34 4.51
C ALA A 370 -7.37 39.05 5.21
N ALA A 371 -7.33 38.01 6.04
CA ALA A 371 -6.13 37.54 6.72
C ALA A 371 -6.28 36.03 7.04
N GLY A 372 -5.21 35.41 7.54
CA GLY A 372 -5.30 34.11 8.23
C GLY A 372 -4.59 32.93 7.59
N PHE A 373 -4.02 33.08 6.38
CA PHE A 373 -3.22 32.00 5.79
C PHE A 373 -1.98 32.52 5.04
N THR A 374 -0.92 31.73 5.09
CA THR A 374 0.40 31.99 4.49
C THR A 374 0.77 30.97 3.42
N GLY A 375 -0.01 29.90 3.27
CA GLY A 375 0.20 28.91 2.21
C GLY A 375 -1.05 28.12 1.87
N LEU A 376 -1.02 27.48 0.69
CA LEU A 376 -2.05 26.56 0.20
C LEU A 376 -1.42 25.20 -0.10
N SER A 377 -2.10 24.11 0.24
CA SER A 377 -1.72 22.77 -0.18
C SER A 377 -2.91 22.03 -0.77
N LEU A 378 -2.60 21.10 -1.67
CA LEU A 378 -3.59 20.32 -2.42
C LEU A 378 -3.36 18.82 -2.20
N PRO A 379 -3.63 18.27 -1.00
CA PRO A 379 -3.56 16.83 -0.78
C PRO A 379 -4.55 16.07 -1.67
N LEU A 380 -4.08 14.93 -2.17
CA LEU A 380 -4.75 14.10 -3.16
C LEU A 380 -5.07 12.73 -2.58
N VAL A 381 -6.15 12.12 -3.02
CA VAL A 381 -6.44 10.70 -2.77
C VAL A 381 -6.72 10.01 -4.11
N SER A 382 -6.00 8.93 -4.42
CA SER A 382 -6.19 8.17 -5.66
C SER A 382 -7.56 7.47 -5.70
N ALA A 383 -7.98 7.00 -6.87
CA ALA A 383 -9.20 6.20 -7.01
C ALA A 383 -9.22 4.95 -6.09
N GLU A 384 -8.05 4.39 -5.83
CA GLU A 384 -7.82 3.23 -4.96
C GLU A 384 -7.71 3.58 -3.47
N GLY A 385 -7.89 4.86 -3.10
CA GLY A 385 -7.86 5.32 -1.70
C GLY A 385 -6.47 5.64 -1.15
N ILE A 386 -5.46 5.75 -2.00
CA ILE A 386 -4.09 6.07 -1.58
C ILE A 386 -3.90 7.58 -1.46
N ALA A 387 -3.52 8.07 -0.28
CA ALA A 387 -3.22 9.48 -0.05
C ALA A 387 -1.85 9.88 -0.60
N SER A 388 -1.71 11.13 -1.05
CA SER A 388 -0.41 11.73 -1.40
C SER A 388 0.47 11.87 -0.17
N THR A 389 1.72 11.40 -0.26
CA THR A 389 2.71 11.49 0.83
C THR A 389 3.33 12.88 0.99
N ASP A 390 3.44 13.64 -0.09
CA ASP A 390 3.99 14.99 -0.09
C ASP A 390 3.02 15.94 -0.79
N SER A 391 2.59 16.98 -0.09
CA SER A 391 1.68 18.00 -0.63
C SER A 391 2.47 19.28 -0.75
N THR A 392 2.76 19.69 -1.99
CA THR A 392 3.41 20.96 -2.27
C THR A 392 2.67 22.10 -1.59
N VAL A 393 3.37 22.85 -0.74
CA VAL A 393 2.85 24.06 -0.10
C VAL A 393 3.20 25.25 -0.97
N TYR A 394 2.18 25.87 -1.56
CA TYR A 394 2.31 27.09 -2.35
C TYR A 394 2.31 28.29 -1.40
N PRO A 395 3.41 29.05 -1.31
CA PRO A 395 3.48 30.22 -0.44
C PRO A 395 2.57 31.32 -0.97
N VAL A 396 1.85 31.97 -0.06
CA VAL A 396 0.89 33.03 -0.36
C VAL A 396 1.36 34.35 0.25
N ARG A 397 1.31 35.40 -0.55
CA ARG A 397 1.51 36.78 -0.13
C ARG A 397 0.24 37.57 -0.39
N MET A 398 -0.27 38.25 0.63
CA MET A 398 -1.44 39.10 0.48
C MET A 398 -1.02 40.48 -0.03
N GLU A 399 -1.67 40.95 -1.09
CA GLU A 399 -1.62 42.33 -1.54
C GLU A 399 -2.71 43.12 -0.82
N THR A 400 -2.35 44.20 -0.15
CA THR A 400 -3.28 45.07 0.59
C THR A 400 -3.56 46.34 -0.19
N ASP A 401 -4.84 46.71 -0.26
CA ASP A 401 -5.28 48.01 -0.75
C ASP A 401 -4.70 49.15 0.09
N ARG A 402 -4.29 50.25 -0.54
CA ARG A 402 -3.73 51.40 0.18
C ARG A 402 -4.84 52.42 0.41
N VAL A 403 -4.78 53.07 1.57
CA VAL A 403 -5.71 54.16 1.85
C VAL A 403 -5.42 55.37 0.95
N PRO A 404 -6.46 56.13 0.54
CA PRO A 404 -6.28 57.35 -0.24
C PRO A 404 -5.32 58.32 0.45
N THR A 405 -4.53 59.04 -0.33
CA THR A 405 -3.67 60.12 0.17
C THR A 405 -4.31 61.48 -0.11
N VAL A 406 -4.52 62.27 0.93
CA VAL A 406 -5.09 63.63 0.83
C VAL A 406 -4.04 64.67 1.25
N ARG A 407 -3.80 65.66 0.39
CA ARG A 407 -2.89 66.78 0.67
C ARG A 407 -3.57 68.11 0.40
N ILE A 408 -3.49 69.04 1.35
CA ILE A 408 -3.98 70.42 1.19
C ILE A 408 -2.85 71.24 0.55
N ASP A 409 -3.12 71.83 -0.62
CA ASP A 409 -2.18 72.70 -1.32
C ASP A 409 -2.38 74.17 -0.90
N GLU A 410 -3.64 74.60 -0.72
CA GLU A 410 -4.02 75.95 -0.25
C GLU A 410 -5.13 75.83 0.82
N PRO A 411 -5.04 76.53 1.97
CA PRO A 411 -3.94 77.37 2.43
C PRO A 411 -2.72 76.56 2.91
N THR A 412 -1.52 77.10 2.70
CA THR A 412 -0.26 76.41 3.08
C THR A 412 0.00 76.48 4.59
N THR A 413 -0.48 77.52 5.28
CA THR A 413 -0.30 77.67 6.73
C THR A 413 -1.15 76.68 7.52
N SER A 414 -0.68 76.27 8.71
CA SER A 414 -1.41 75.34 9.58
C SER A 414 -2.53 76.01 10.38
N SER A 415 -2.36 77.29 10.71
CA SER A 415 -3.37 78.15 11.32
C SER A 415 -3.60 79.39 10.46
N GLU A 416 -4.85 79.80 10.35
CA GLU A 416 -5.23 81.02 9.63
C GLU A 416 -6.32 81.78 10.39
N THR A 417 -6.32 83.10 10.23
CA THR A 417 -7.28 84.00 10.86
C THR A 417 -8.08 84.70 9.78
N ILE A 418 -9.42 84.65 9.81
CA ILE A 418 -10.27 85.29 8.80
C ILE A 418 -11.44 86.04 9.44
N VAL A 419 -12.03 86.98 8.69
CA VAL A 419 -13.28 87.64 9.12
C VAL A 419 -14.49 86.79 8.73
N SER A 420 -15.62 86.95 9.42
CA SER A 420 -16.83 86.14 9.22
C SER A 420 -17.37 86.16 7.79
N THR A 421 -17.16 87.26 7.05
CA THR A 421 -17.60 87.45 5.65
C THR A 421 -16.54 87.06 4.61
N ALA A 422 -15.34 86.63 5.01
CA ALA A 422 -14.27 86.29 4.09
C ALA A 422 -14.54 84.98 3.34
N ARG A 423 -13.95 84.87 2.15
CA ARG A 423 -13.95 83.64 1.34
C ARG A 423 -12.56 83.03 1.39
N LEU A 424 -12.42 81.85 2.00
CA LEU A 424 -11.17 81.10 2.02
C LEU A 424 -11.19 80.06 0.90
N ALA A 425 -10.26 80.18 -0.04
CA ALA A 425 -10.07 79.17 -1.08
C ALA A 425 -9.34 77.96 -0.48
N VAL A 426 -9.98 76.80 -0.54
CA VAL A 426 -9.42 75.52 -0.14
C VAL A 426 -9.14 74.72 -1.40
N ARG A 427 -7.86 74.44 -1.66
CA ARG A 427 -7.43 73.57 -2.75
C ARG A 427 -6.69 72.37 -2.18
N ALA A 428 -7.15 71.18 -2.51
CA ALA A 428 -6.54 69.94 -2.08
C ALA A 428 -6.37 68.96 -3.24
N ARG A 429 -5.43 68.05 -3.09
CA ARG A 429 -5.16 66.96 -4.02
C ARG A 429 -5.42 65.64 -3.33
N VAL A 430 -6.28 64.84 -3.93
CA VAL A 430 -6.60 63.49 -3.48
C VAL A 430 -6.04 62.52 -4.52
N ARG A 431 -5.33 61.49 -4.04
CA ARG A 431 -4.81 60.40 -4.88
C ARG A 431 -5.21 59.07 -4.29
N ASP A 432 -5.61 58.16 -5.16
CA ASP A 432 -6.00 56.80 -4.82
C ASP A 432 -5.54 55.84 -5.91
N ASP A 433 -5.31 54.59 -5.51
CA ASP A 433 -4.82 53.48 -6.33
C ASP A 433 -5.87 53.01 -7.33
N PHE A 434 -7.14 53.12 -6.94
CA PHE A 434 -8.29 52.56 -7.66
C PHE A 434 -9.32 53.64 -7.95
N ALA A 435 -10.34 53.80 -7.11
CA ALA A 435 -11.33 54.84 -7.27
C ALA A 435 -11.87 55.31 -5.92
N LEU A 436 -12.08 56.62 -5.84
CA LEU A 436 -12.67 57.28 -4.70
C LEU A 436 -14.19 57.12 -4.71
N ALA A 437 -14.78 56.75 -3.58
CA ALA A 437 -16.24 56.75 -3.40
C ALA A 437 -16.75 58.15 -3.06
N LYS A 438 -16.09 58.85 -2.12
CA LYS A 438 -16.46 60.20 -1.71
C LYS A 438 -15.28 60.95 -1.09
N VAL A 439 -15.34 62.27 -1.15
CA VAL A 439 -14.42 63.18 -0.47
C VAL A 439 -15.23 64.20 0.32
N GLU A 440 -14.95 64.34 1.60
CA GLU A 440 -15.71 65.18 2.52
C GLU A 440 -14.79 66.19 3.22
N LEU A 441 -15.22 67.45 3.29
CA LEU A 441 -14.67 68.45 4.20
C LEU A 441 -15.27 68.21 5.57
N VAL A 442 -14.45 67.95 6.57
CA VAL A 442 -14.87 67.82 7.96
C VAL A 442 -14.45 69.06 8.71
N THR A 443 -15.40 69.69 9.41
CA THR A 443 -15.17 70.87 10.24
C THR A 443 -15.64 70.61 11.65
N GLU A 444 -14.81 70.94 12.63
CA GLU A 444 -15.07 70.79 14.05
C GLU A 444 -14.90 72.14 14.74
N VAL A 445 -16.00 72.68 15.27
CA VAL A 445 -15.98 73.93 16.04
C VAL A 445 -15.60 73.61 17.48
N ALA A 446 -14.74 74.43 18.10
CA ALA A 446 -14.31 74.24 19.48
C ALA A 446 -15.52 74.17 20.45
N GLY A 447 -15.73 73.00 21.06
CA GLY A 447 -16.87 72.74 21.96
C GLY A 447 -18.20 72.44 21.26
N GLY A 448 -18.21 72.26 19.94
CA GLY A 448 -19.40 71.98 19.12
C GLY A 448 -19.39 70.60 18.43
N ALA A 449 -20.40 70.35 17.59
CA ALA A 449 -20.52 69.13 16.81
C ALA A 449 -19.68 69.17 15.51
N GLN A 450 -19.27 68.00 15.02
CA GLN A 450 -18.61 67.87 13.72
C GLN A 450 -19.64 68.00 12.58
N SER A 451 -19.31 68.82 11.58
CA SER A 451 -20.06 68.93 10.33
C SER A 451 -19.26 68.32 9.18
N ARG A 452 -19.96 67.65 8.26
CA ARG A 452 -19.36 66.99 7.09
C ARG A 452 -20.02 67.52 5.82
N ARG A 453 -19.22 67.92 4.84
CA ARG A 453 -19.68 68.45 3.56
C ARG A 453 -19.05 67.70 2.40
N LEU A 454 -19.86 67.15 1.51
CA LEU A 454 -19.38 66.47 0.32
C LEU A 454 -18.70 67.48 -0.64
N LEU A 455 -17.50 67.14 -1.09
CA LEU A 455 -16.71 67.91 -2.05
C LEU A 455 -16.72 67.22 -3.42
N THR A 456 -16.78 68.02 -4.48
CA THR A 456 -16.63 67.53 -5.86
C THR A 456 -15.14 67.45 -6.21
N VAL A 457 -14.70 66.29 -6.68
CA VAL A 457 -13.33 66.05 -7.16
C VAL A 457 -13.30 66.25 -8.68
N GLY A 458 -12.43 67.11 -9.18
CA GLY A 458 -12.21 67.24 -10.62
C GLY A 458 -11.40 66.08 -11.20
N ASP A 459 -11.41 65.91 -12.52
CA ASP A 459 -10.78 64.78 -13.24
C ASP A 459 -9.29 64.59 -12.91
N ASN A 460 -8.60 65.65 -12.49
CA ASN A 460 -7.18 65.63 -12.13
C ASN A 460 -6.93 65.22 -10.64
N GLY A 461 -7.94 64.76 -9.92
CA GLY A 461 -7.86 64.48 -8.48
C GLY A 461 -7.72 65.74 -7.62
N VAL A 462 -8.03 66.91 -8.19
CA VAL A 462 -7.96 68.20 -7.50
C VAL A 462 -9.36 68.58 -7.02
N VAL A 463 -9.43 68.93 -5.74
CA VAL A 463 -10.61 69.44 -5.08
C VAL A 463 -10.44 70.94 -4.89
N SER A 464 -11.40 71.72 -5.37
CA SER A 464 -11.45 73.17 -5.19
C SER A 464 -12.74 73.53 -4.48
N HIS A 465 -12.63 74.12 -3.30
CA HIS A 465 -13.75 74.55 -2.48
C HIS A 465 -13.56 75.98 -2.00
N THR A 466 -14.64 76.71 -1.77
CA THR A 466 -14.58 78.05 -1.19
C THR A 466 -15.35 78.02 0.13
N PHE A 467 -14.61 78.10 1.23
CA PHE A 467 -15.15 78.13 2.58
C PHE A 467 -15.58 79.56 2.95
N ILE A 468 -16.80 79.72 3.46
CA ILE A 468 -17.38 81.02 3.82
C ILE A 468 -18.00 80.90 5.23
N PRO A 469 -17.39 81.49 6.28
CA PRO A 469 -17.81 81.24 7.66
C PRO A 469 -19.26 81.61 7.98
N VAL A 470 -19.76 82.69 7.41
CA VAL A 470 -21.16 83.13 7.61
C VAL A 470 -22.19 82.21 6.95
N SER A 471 -21.77 81.38 5.99
CA SER A 471 -22.64 80.42 5.29
C SER A 471 -22.63 79.03 5.93
N GLU A 472 -21.86 78.83 7.00
CA GLU A 472 -21.89 77.60 7.79
C GLU A 472 -23.16 77.52 8.64
N THR A 473 -23.55 76.31 9.01
CA THR A 473 -24.73 76.04 9.84
C THR A 473 -24.32 75.31 11.11
N PRO A 474 -24.34 75.96 12.29
CA PRO A 474 -24.69 77.36 12.55
C PRO A 474 -23.63 78.36 12.05
N PRO A 475 -24.02 79.63 11.76
CA PRO A 475 -23.08 80.64 11.28
C PRO A 475 -22.04 80.94 12.34
N LEU A 476 -20.78 81.00 11.93
CA LEU A 476 -19.68 81.16 12.86
C LEU A 476 -19.49 82.64 13.23
N THR A 477 -19.49 82.93 14.53
CA THR A 477 -19.35 84.29 15.09
C THR A 477 -17.89 84.64 15.38
N GLU A 478 -17.61 85.92 15.59
CA GLU A 478 -16.30 86.41 16.01
C GLU A 478 -15.84 85.72 17.32
N GLY A 479 -14.56 85.34 17.39
CA GLY A 479 -13.97 84.59 18.49
C GLY A 479 -14.04 83.07 18.35
N ALA A 480 -14.79 82.55 17.37
CA ALA A 480 -14.88 81.10 17.14
C ALA A 480 -13.57 80.53 16.57
N GLN A 481 -13.18 79.35 17.07
CA GLN A 481 -12.09 78.55 16.53
C GLN A 481 -12.66 77.26 15.96
N LEU A 482 -12.26 76.91 14.73
CA LEU A 482 -12.62 75.65 14.09
C LEU A 482 -11.36 74.92 13.60
N THR A 483 -11.39 73.60 13.70
CA THR A 483 -10.41 72.71 13.08
C THR A 483 -11.07 72.06 11.88
N TRP A 484 -10.39 72.03 10.74
CA TRP A 484 -10.90 71.41 9.52
C TRP A 484 -9.86 70.50 8.87
N TRP A 485 -10.34 69.46 8.21
CA TRP A 485 -9.54 68.54 7.41
C TRP A 485 -10.40 67.93 6.31
N ILE A 486 -9.76 67.27 5.35
CA ILE A 486 -10.44 66.58 4.26
C ILE A 486 -10.25 65.08 4.45
N GLU A 487 -11.36 64.35 4.39
CA GLU A 487 -11.39 62.89 4.40
C GLU A 487 -11.73 62.39 3.00
N ALA A 488 -10.94 61.46 2.49
CA ALA A 488 -11.23 60.74 1.25
C ALA A 488 -11.52 59.28 1.59
N THR A 489 -12.63 58.77 1.07
CA THR A 489 -13.04 57.38 1.22
C THR A 489 -12.88 56.68 -0.13
N ASP A 490 -12.14 55.57 -0.14
CA ASP A 490 -12.05 54.70 -1.32
C ASP A 490 -13.38 53.96 -1.59
N ASN A 491 -13.42 53.19 -2.68
CA ASN A 491 -14.54 52.34 -3.04
C ASN A 491 -14.38 50.89 -2.56
N ASN A 492 -13.46 50.61 -1.62
CA ASN A 492 -13.21 49.27 -1.12
C ASN A 492 -14.37 48.82 -0.22
N ASN A 493 -15.11 47.82 -0.68
CA ASN A 493 -16.24 47.24 0.05
C ASN A 493 -15.94 45.83 0.60
N VAL A 494 -14.70 45.36 0.46
CA VAL A 494 -14.29 44.00 0.84
C VAL A 494 -13.68 43.97 2.24
N THR A 495 -12.64 44.77 2.47
CA THR A 495 -11.96 44.85 3.78
C THR A 495 -12.49 45.99 4.64
N GLY A 496 -13.45 46.74 4.11
CA GLY A 496 -13.91 48.02 4.62
C GLY A 496 -13.30 49.18 3.86
N PRO A 497 -14.00 50.33 3.80
CA PRO A 497 -13.51 51.47 3.06
C PRO A 497 -12.28 52.07 3.74
N GLY A 498 -11.20 52.23 2.99
CA GLY A 498 -10.02 52.96 3.41
C GLY A 498 -10.33 54.46 3.49
N ILE A 499 -10.08 55.05 4.66
CA ILE A 499 -10.27 56.48 4.90
C ILE A 499 -8.90 57.14 4.98
N GLY A 500 -8.58 57.92 3.96
CA GLY A 500 -7.43 58.82 3.95
C GLY A 500 -7.80 60.17 4.57
N THR A 501 -6.99 60.66 5.50
CA THR A 501 -7.21 61.98 6.12
C THR A 501 -6.06 62.94 5.79
N SER A 502 -6.39 64.22 5.59
CA SER A 502 -5.40 65.27 5.44
C SER A 502 -4.82 65.69 6.78
N GLU A 503 -3.80 66.55 6.75
CA GLU A 503 -3.43 67.34 7.91
C GLU A 503 -4.62 68.20 8.40
N ARG A 504 -4.71 68.38 9.72
CA ARG A 504 -5.72 69.23 10.35
C ARG A 504 -5.24 70.68 10.34
N LYS A 505 -6.08 71.57 9.84
CA LYS A 505 -5.84 73.02 9.78
C LYS A 505 -6.73 73.72 10.80
N GLN A 506 -6.22 74.76 11.43
CA GLN A 506 -6.98 75.60 12.36
C GLN A 506 -7.39 76.90 11.68
N LEU A 507 -8.63 77.32 11.91
CA LEU A 507 -9.15 78.58 11.41
C LEU A 507 -9.82 79.33 12.56
N ALA A 508 -9.34 80.53 12.85
CA ALA A 508 -9.89 81.42 13.87
C ALA A 508 -10.62 82.58 13.22
N ILE A 509 -11.83 82.87 13.70
CA ILE A 509 -12.65 83.96 13.18
C ILE A 509 -12.45 85.18 14.08
N VAL A 510 -11.93 86.25 13.50
CA VAL A 510 -11.59 87.49 14.21
C VAL A 510 -12.39 88.67 13.66
N SER A 511 -12.47 89.73 14.45
CA SER A 511 -13.09 90.97 14.01
C SER A 511 -12.30 91.62 12.87
N PHE A 512 -12.96 92.48 12.09
CA PHE A 512 -12.31 93.21 11.00
C PHE A 512 -11.10 94.03 11.48
N THR A 513 -11.24 94.71 12.62
CA THR A 513 -10.17 95.51 13.23
C THR A 513 -8.97 94.65 13.62
N GLN A 514 -9.20 93.51 14.28
CA GLN A 514 -8.13 92.58 14.63
C GLN A 514 -7.43 92.02 13.40
N LYS A 515 -8.18 91.72 12.33
CA LYS A 515 -7.58 91.26 11.08
C LYS A 515 -6.74 92.35 10.41
N GLN A 516 -7.20 93.60 10.44
CA GLN A 516 -6.47 94.75 9.90
C GLN A 516 -5.15 94.95 10.66
N GLU A 517 -5.16 94.88 11.99
CA GLU A 517 -3.95 94.95 12.82
C GLU A 517 -2.98 93.80 12.51
N GLU A 518 -3.49 92.57 12.36
CA GLU A 518 -2.67 91.42 11.98
C GLU A 518 -2.02 91.62 10.61
N MET A 519 -2.77 92.12 9.62
CA MET A 519 -2.24 92.39 8.28
C MET A 519 -1.19 93.52 8.30
N LEU A 520 -1.39 94.58 9.08
CA LEU A 520 -0.40 95.64 9.25
C LEU A 520 0.89 95.10 9.89
N LYS A 521 0.78 94.30 10.96
CA LYS A 521 1.94 93.63 11.56
C LYS A 521 2.67 92.73 10.56
N ARG A 522 1.95 91.92 9.79
CA ARG A 522 2.54 91.07 8.74
C ARG A 522 3.23 91.92 7.66
N LEU A 523 2.67 93.05 7.26
CA LEU A 523 3.28 93.98 6.29
C LEU A 523 4.56 94.60 6.85
N GLU A 524 4.56 95.06 8.10
CA GLU A 524 5.76 95.58 8.77
C GLU A 524 6.85 94.52 8.87
N GLU A 525 6.51 93.30 9.28
CA GLU A 525 7.45 92.17 9.34
C GLU A 525 8.00 91.81 7.97
N THR A 526 7.15 91.80 6.94
CA THR A 526 7.56 91.52 5.57
C THR A 526 8.47 92.62 5.02
N SER A 527 8.17 93.90 5.30
CA SER A 527 9.02 95.03 4.94
C SER A 527 10.38 94.93 5.60
N ARG A 528 10.43 94.66 6.91
CA ARG A 528 11.69 94.45 7.65
C ARG A 528 12.50 93.29 7.07
N ARG A 529 11.85 92.18 6.73
CA ARG A 529 12.52 91.04 6.07
C ARG A 529 13.06 91.42 4.69
N MET A 530 12.32 92.21 3.90
CA MET A 530 12.80 92.69 2.60
C MET A 530 14.00 93.63 2.75
N GLU A 531 13.97 94.54 3.72
CA GLU A 531 15.09 95.43 4.05
C GLU A 531 16.33 94.64 4.49
N ASP A 532 16.16 93.62 5.34
CA ASP A 532 17.25 92.74 5.75
C ASP A 532 17.84 91.94 4.57
N VAL A 533 16.99 91.44 3.67
CA VAL A 533 17.44 90.75 2.44
C VAL A 533 18.19 91.72 1.52
N ALA A 534 17.67 92.94 1.33
CA ALA A 534 18.31 93.97 0.52
C ALA A 534 19.67 94.39 1.11
N ARG A 535 19.75 94.55 2.44
CA ARG A 535 21.00 94.84 3.16
C ARG A 535 22.01 93.72 2.94
N ARG A 536 21.61 92.46 3.12
CA ARG A 536 22.46 91.29 2.87
C ARG A 536 22.91 91.20 1.41
N GLN A 537 22.04 91.52 0.44
CA GLN A 537 22.43 91.57 -0.97
C GLN A 537 23.46 92.67 -1.25
N SER A 538 23.32 93.85 -0.62
CA SER A 538 24.28 94.94 -0.72
C SER A 538 25.63 94.57 -0.12
N GLU A 539 25.64 93.93 1.05
CA GLU A 539 26.87 93.42 1.70
C GLU A 539 27.56 92.36 0.83
N VAL A 540 26.81 91.40 0.29
CA VAL A 540 27.36 90.38 -0.63
C VAL A 540 27.92 91.01 -1.90
N ARG A 541 27.22 91.99 -2.48
CA ARG A 541 27.68 92.69 -3.68
C ARG A 541 28.92 93.55 -3.40
N GLY A 542 29.00 94.19 -2.24
CA GLY A 542 30.20 94.91 -1.78
C GLY A 542 31.39 93.98 -1.62
N ASN A 543 31.20 92.87 -0.91
CA ASN A 543 32.23 91.84 -0.74
C ASN A 543 32.69 91.22 -2.07
N LEU A 544 31.77 91.02 -3.03
CA LEU A 544 32.10 90.54 -4.37
C LEU A 544 32.89 91.60 -5.16
N GLY A 545 32.52 92.88 -5.06
CA GLY A 545 33.25 94.00 -5.66
C GLY A 545 34.68 94.11 -5.10
N ASP A 546 34.84 93.98 -3.79
CA ASP A 546 36.16 93.98 -3.13
C ASP A 546 36.98 92.73 -3.45
N ALA A 547 36.32 91.58 -3.69
CA ALA A 547 36.99 90.37 -4.16
C ALA A 547 37.47 90.51 -5.62
N LEU A 548 36.67 91.08 -6.51
CA LEU A 548 37.04 91.35 -7.91
C LEU A 548 38.17 92.38 -8.00
N ARG A 549 38.12 93.45 -7.21
CA ARG A 549 39.16 94.49 -7.16
C ARG A 549 40.49 93.96 -6.64
N ARG A 550 40.48 93.07 -5.65
CA ARG A 550 41.67 92.32 -5.19
C ARG A 550 42.21 91.33 -6.21
N ASN A 551 41.39 90.90 -7.17
CA ASN A 551 41.82 89.99 -8.24
C ASN A 551 42.43 90.77 -9.42
N ASP A 552 41.88 91.93 -9.76
CA ASP A 552 42.46 92.83 -10.78
C ASP A 552 43.83 93.39 -10.36
N GLU A 553 44.04 93.69 -9.06
CA GLU A 553 45.36 94.08 -8.53
C GLU A 553 46.40 92.94 -8.53
N LYS A 554 45.97 91.68 -8.77
CA LYS A 554 46.84 90.49 -8.82
C LYS A 554 47.14 89.99 -10.22
N THR A 555 46.71 90.70 -11.27
CA THR A 555 46.95 90.31 -12.67
C THR A 555 47.95 91.28 -13.33
N PRO A 556 49.22 90.90 -13.52
CA PRO A 556 50.17 91.65 -14.36
C PRO A 556 49.92 91.46 -15.87
#